data_AF-A0A4R6SKL5-F1
#
_entry.id   AF-A0A4R6SKL5-F1
#
_cell.length_a   1.000
_cell.length_b   1.000
_cell.length_c   1.000
_cell.angle_alpha   90.00
_cell.angle_beta   90.00
_cell.angle_gamma   90.00
#
_symmetry.space_group_name_H-M   'P 1'
#
loop_
_entity.id
_entity.type
_entity.pdbx_description
1 polymer ?
#
loop_
_entity_poly.entity_id
_entity_poly.type
_entity_poly.pdbx_seq_one_letter_code
_entity_poly.pdbx_strand_id
1 'polypeptide(L)'
;MRKFVVAVVVAVLAWIFVVPSCSTTFGCESAPATAHADSGSCPDDIDEAAEDADWAADRIASIEDDPVTTGLLYDEDGTEMRIESGESGDAYDLALEYLQVYPSSVVGDQPKGRQAAGHVESKAAALMRSAGQTSGVLVINHPRGPCPYASRVGCGAAMQLILPEGSTITVWWPGGHRAYRGRAEG
;
A
#
# COMPACT_ATOMS: atom_id res chain seq x y z
N MET A 1 -52.73 10.14 -13.47
CA MET A 1 -51.84 9.71 -12.36
C MET A 1 -50.66 8.82 -12.79
N ARG A 2 -50.71 8.11 -13.93
CA ARG A 2 -49.62 7.21 -14.37
C ARG A 2 -48.41 7.88 -15.04
N LYS A 3 -48.56 9.13 -15.52
CA LYS A 3 -47.50 9.85 -16.27
C LYS A 3 -46.55 10.67 -15.37
N PHE A 4 -46.95 11.00 -14.15
CA PHE A 4 -46.12 11.80 -13.22
C PHE A 4 -45.08 10.96 -12.45
N VAL A 5 -45.36 9.68 -12.20
CA VAL A 5 -44.44 8.79 -11.46
C VAL A 5 -43.21 8.42 -12.31
N VAL A 6 -43.37 8.29 -13.63
CA VAL A 6 -42.27 7.92 -14.53
C VAL A 6 -41.24 9.04 -14.68
N ALA A 7 -41.66 10.31 -14.66
CA ALA A 7 -40.75 11.44 -14.80
C ALA A 7 -39.84 11.65 -13.57
N VAL A 8 -40.32 11.34 -12.36
CA VAL A 8 -39.55 11.49 -11.12
C VAL A 8 -38.48 10.39 -10.97
N VAL A 9 -38.78 9.16 -11.41
CA VAL A 9 -37.81 8.04 -11.35
C VAL A 9 -36.64 8.25 -12.30
N VAL A 10 -36.86 8.83 -13.49
CA VAL A 10 -35.77 9.13 -14.44
C VAL A 10 -34.89 10.29 -13.95
N ALA A 11 -35.47 11.29 -13.27
CA ALA A 11 -34.70 12.41 -12.71
C ALA A 11 -33.84 12.02 -11.50
N VAL A 12 -34.32 11.08 -10.65
CA VAL A 12 -33.55 10.57 -9.51
C VAL A 12 -32.45 9.59 -9.96
N LEU A 13 -32.69 8.79 -11.00
CA LEU A 13 -31.66 7.91 -11.57
C LEU A 13 -30.58 8.67 -12.35
N ALA A 14 -30.88 9.88 -12.87
CA ALA A 14 -29.89 10.73 -13.53
C ALA A 14 -28.97 11.49 -12.55
N TRP A 15 -29.30 11.53 -11.25
CA TRP A 15 -28.46 12.17 -10.21
C TRP A 15 -27.49 11.22 -9.51
N ILE A 16 -27.62 9.91 -9.71
CA ILE A 16 -26.78 8.89 -9.04
C ILE A 16 -25.54 8.52 -9.88
N PHE A 17 -25.48 8.90 -11.16
CA PHE A 17 -24.44 8.42 -12.08
C PHE A 17 -23.35 9.43 -12.48
N VAL A 18 -23.28 10.61 -11.86
CA VAL A 18 -22.19 11.57 -12.14
C VAL A 18 -21.72 12.23 -10.84
N VAL A 19 -21.24 11.43 -9.91
CA VAL A 19 -20.14 11.91 -9.07
C VAL A 19 -18.89 11.39 -9.78
N PRO A 20 -18.04 12.25 -10.37
CA PRO A 20 -16.70 11.80 -10.67
C PRO A 20 -16.12 11.43 -9.31
N SER A 21 -15.99 10.13 -9.05
CA SER A 21 -15.12 9.67 -7.99
C SER A 21 -13.75 10.19 -8.39
N CYS A 22 -13.32 11.29 -7.78
CA CYS A 22 -11.94 11.74 -7.84
C CYS A 22 -11.12 10.64 -7.17
N SER A 23 -10.77 9.59 -7.91
CA SER A 23 -9.78 8.62 -7.47
C SER A 23 -8.43 9.31 -7.57
N THR A 24 -7.79 9.55 -6.43
CA THR A 24 -6.45 10.11 -6.39
C THR A 24 -5.45 9.04 -6.78
N THR A 25 -5.10 8.95 -8.06
CA THR A 25 -4.04 8.05 -8.53
C THR A 25 -2.70 8.56 -7.99
N PHE A 26 -1.94 7.70 -7.32
CA PHE A 26 -0.65 8.02 -6.69
C PHE A 26 -0.73 9.20 -5.70
N GLY A 27 -1.90 9.40 -5.08
CA GLY A 27 -2.17 10.50 -4.15
C GLY A 27 -2.26 11.88 -4.82
N CYS A 28 -2.48 11.91 -6.13
CA CYS A 28 -2.69 13.15 -6.88
C CYS A 28 -4.19 13.38 -7.09
N GLU A 29 -4.72 14.50 -6.60
CA GLU A 29 -6.05 14.95 -7.00
C GLU A 29 -6.04 15.26 -8.50
N SER A 30 -6.88 14.56 -9.27
CA SER A 30 -7.18 14.94 -10.64
C SER A 30 -8.04 16.21 -10.64
N ALA A 31 -7.44 17.35 -10.28
CA ALA A 31 -8.05 18.66 -10.39
C ALA A 31 -8.04 19.11 -11.87
N PRO A 32 -9.07 19.84 -12.35
CA PRO A 32 -9.13 20.30 -13.73
C PRO A 32 -8.04 21.35 -13.98
N ALA A 33 -6.98 20.97 -14.69
CA ALA A 33 -5.99 21.83 -15.37
C ALA A 33 -5.92 23.30 -14.91
N THR A 34 -5.62 23.56 -13.65
CA THR A 34 -5.13 24.87 -13.19
C THR A 34 -3.63 24.78 -13.10
N ALA A 35 -2.95 25.53 -13.96
CA ALA A 35 -1.51 25.61 -14.05
C ALA A 35 -0.89 26.09 -12.72
N HIS A 36 -0.52 25.14 -11.86
CA HIS A 36 0.49 25.32 -10.85
C HIS A 36 1.80 24.78 -11.42
N ALA A 37 2.72 25.69 -11.71
CA ALA A 37 4.11 25.34 -11.97
C ALA A 37 4.78 24.95 -10.64
N ASP A 38 5.59 23.90 -10.67
CA ASP A 38 6.48 23.39 -9.60
C ASP A 38 5.93 22.38 -8.57
N SER A 39 5.13 21.39 -9.01
CA SER A 39 5.16 20.06 -8.38
C SER A 39 5.52 19.05 -9.45
N GLY A 40 6.44 18.12 -9.17
CA GLY A 40 6.81 17.05 -10.11
C GLY A 40 5.56 16.39 -10.70
N SER A 41 5.62 16.01 -11.98
CA SER A 41 4.53 15.24 -12.59
C SER A 41 4.26 14.02 -11.73
N CYS A 42 2.99 13.76 -11.43
CA CYS A 42 2.63 12.51 -10.78
C CYS A 42 3.06 11.35 -11.67
N PRO A 43 3.53 10.23 -11.09
CA PRO A 43 3.80 9.04 -11.86
C PRO A 43 2.57 8.63 -12.68
N ASP A 44 2.79 8.28 -13.95
CA ASP A 44 1.74 7.78 -14.84
C ASP A 44 1.38 6.32 -14.51
N ASP A 45 2.31 5.57 -13.93
CA ASP A 45 2.14 4.17 -13.53
C ASP A 45 3.03 3.76 -12.33
N ILE A 46 2.87 2.50 -11.90
CA ILE A 46 3.55 1.95 -10.72
C ILE A 46 5.06 1.79 -10.91
N ASP A 47 5.53 1.60 -12.15
CA ASP A 47 6.94 1.46 -12.46
C ASP A 47 7.64 2.82 -12.40
N GLU A 48 6.99 3.88 -12.89
CA GLU A 48 7.45 5.26 -12.71
C GLU A 48 7.45 5.65 -11.22
N ALA A 49 6.40 5.32 -10.47
CA ALA A 49 6.33 5.58 -9.02
C ALA A 49 7.42 4.84 -8.23
N ALA A 50 7.88 3.68 -8.73
CA ALA A 50 8.98 2.93 -8.12
C ALA A 50 10.35 3.59 -8.31
N GLU A 51 10.48 4.53 -9.25
CA GLU A 51 11.73 5.23 -9.59
C GLU A 51 11.69 6.74 -9.30
N ASP A 52 10.50 7.31 -9.05
CA ASP A 52 10.31 8.74 -8.78
C ASP A 52 10.62 9.12 -7.32
N ALA A 53 11.83 9.61 -7.10
CA ALA A 53 12.31 10.05 -5.79
C ALA A 53 11.64 11.33 -5.28
N ASP A 54 11.22 12.24 -6.17
CA ASP A 54 10.61 13.52 -5.79
C ASP A 54 9.16 13.28 -5.34
N TRP A 55 8.40 12.50 -6.11
CA TRP A 55 7.08 12.03 -5.68
C TRP A 55 7.14 11.26 -4.36
N ALA A 56 8.10 10.32 -4.22
CA ALA A 56 8.25 9.56 -2.99
C ALA A 56 8.58 10.46 -1.79
N ALA A 57 9.39 11.50 -1.98
CA ALA A 57 9.69 12.48 -0.94
C ALA A 57 8.45 13.25 -0.49
N ASP A 58 7.59 13.68 -1.43
CA ASP A 58 6.32 14.34 -1.12
C ASP A 58 5.37 13.41 -0.35
N ARG A 59 5.32 12.13 -0.73
CA ARG A 59 4.53 11.12 0.00
C ARG A 59 5.09 10.87 1.41
N ILE A 60 6.41 10.80 1.58
CA ILE A 60 7.06 10.68 2.90
C ILE A 60 6.69 11.87 3.79
N ALA A 61 6.78 13.09 3.26
CA ALA A 61 6.44 14.31 3.98
C ALA A 61 4.99 14.29 4.48
N SER A 62 4.06 13.72 3.71
CA SER A 62 2.64 13.64 4.12
C SER A 62 2.37 12.76 5.35
N ILE A 63 3.32 11.88 5.73
CA ILE A 63 3.20 10.95 6.87
C ILE A 63 4.34 11.11 7.89
N GLU A 64 5.17 12.15 7.78
CA GLU A 64 6.39 12.30 8.59
C GLU A 64 6.10 12.52 10.09
N ASP A 65 5.01 13.23 10.39
CA ASP A 65 4.59 13.58 11.75
C ASP A 65 3.70 12.51 12.40
N ASP A 66 3.45 11.39 11.71
CA ASP A 66 2.65 10.32 12.28
C ASP A 66 3.34 9.70 13.51
N PRO A 67 2.60 9.46 14.62
CA PRO A 67 3.18 9.02 15.88
C PRO A 67 3.68 7.57 15.87
N VAL A 68 3.29 6.78 14.86
CA VAL A 68 3.69 5.39 14.67
C VAL A 68 4.29 5.24 13.27
N THR A 69 4.91 4.08 13.01
CA THR A 69 5.31 3.80 11.64
C THR A 69 4.06 3.67 10.78
N THR A 70 3.91 4.57 9.83
CA THR A 70 2.84 4.58 8.82
C THR A 70 3.46 4.27 7.48
N GLY A 71 2.67 3.63 6.60
CA GLY A 71 2.96 3.63 5.18
C GLY A 71 1.75 3.85 4.30
N LEU A 72 2.06 4.27 3.08
CA LEU A 72 1.14 4.45 1.96
C LEU A 72 1.50 3.40 0.92
N LEU A 73 0.66 2.38 0.78
CA LEU A 73 0.78 1.37 -0.27
C LEU A 73 0.02 1.84 -1.50
N TYR A 74 0.67 1.82 -2.65
CA TYR A 74 0.07 2.06 -3.96
C TYR A 74 0.07 0.74 -4.73
N ASP A 75 -1.08 0.38 -5.28
CA ASP A 75 -1.23 -0.76 -6.19
C ASP A 75 -0.97 -0.37 -7.66
N GLU A 76 -1.13 -1.33 -8.58
CA GLU A 76 -0.88 -1.15 -10.02
C GLU A 76 -1.75 -0.05 -10.65
N ASP A 77 -2.93 0.22 -10.09
CA ASP A 77 -3.85 1.28 -10.53
C ASP A 77 -3.54 2.63 -9.86
N GLY A 78 -2.51 2.67 -9.01
CA GLY A 78 -2.14 3.82 -8.20
C GLY A 78 -3.11 4.11 -7.06
N THR A 79 -3.95 3.15 -6.67
CA THR A 79 -4.84 3.29 -5.52
C THR A 79 -4.04 3.31 -4.23
N GLU A 80 -4.22 4.37 -3.44
CA GLU A 80 -3.56 4.52 -2.15
C GLU A 80 -4.28 3.76 -1.04
N MET A 81 -3.52 3.01 -0.25
CA MET A 81 -3.95 2.36 0.99
C MET A 81 -3.02 2.78 2.13
N ARG A 82 -3.58 3.47 3.12
CA ARG A 82 -2.86 3.83 4.34
C ARG A 82 -2.81 2.66 5.32
N ILE A 83 -1.62 2.35 5.83
CA ILE A 83 -1.33 1.23 6.72
C ILE A 83 -0.53 1.72 7.92
N GLU A 84 -0.92 1.32 9.13
CA GLU A 84 -0.19 1.65 10.36
C GLU A 84 0.43 0.40 10.98
N SER A 85 1.60 0.56 11.60
CA SER A 85 2.24 -0.49 12.41
C SER A 85 1.40 -0.83 13.64
N GLY A 86 1.56 -2.05 14.15
CA GLY A 86 0.83 -2.56 15.31
C GLY A 86 0.22 -3.93 15.06
N GLU A 87 -0.11 -4.65 16.13
CA GLU A 87 -0.62 -6.03 16.08
C GLU A 87 -2.15 -6.06 16.10
N SER A 88 -2.77 -5.40 15.12
CA SER A 88 -4.23 -5.28 15.01
C SER A 88 -4.70 -5.04 13.58
N GLY A 89 -5.98 -5.38 13.34
CA GLY A 89 -6.69 -5.16 12.08
C GLY A 89 -6.50 -6.28 11.05
N ASP A 90 -7.34 -6.29 10.03
CA ASP A 90 -7.41 -7.37 9.05
C ASP A 90 -6.07 -7.60 8.32
N ALA A 91 -5.34 -6.53 8.02
CA ALA A 91 -4.02 -6.63 7.37
C ALA A 91 -2.97 -7.29 8.27
N TYR A 92 -3.06 -7.11 9.60
CA TYR A 92 -2.21 -7.82 10.56
C TYR A 92 -2.57 -9.32 10.60
N ASP A 93 -3.86 -9.64 10.69
CA ASP A 93 -4.32 -11.03 10.77
C ASP A 93 -3.94 -11.79 9.51
N LEU A 94 -4.07 -11.16 8.33
CA LEU A 94 -3.67 -11.71 7.05
C LEU A 94 -2.15 -11.92 6.94
N ALA A 95 -1.35 -10.92 7.34
CA ALA A 95 0.11 -11.05 7.37
C ALA A 95 0.56 -12.17 8.33
N LEU A 96 -0.10 -12.28 9.48
CA LEU A 96 0.16 -13.33 10.45
C LEU A 96 -0.19 -14.71 9.89
N GLU A 97 -1.34 -14.85 9.23
CA GLU A 97 -1.75 -16.09 8.56
C GLU A 97 -0.69 -16.56 7.55
N TYR A 98 -0.22 -15.68 6.67
CA TYR A 98 0.80 -16.02 5.69
C TYR A 98 2.15 -16.38 6.32
N LEU A 99 2.56 -15.73 7.40
CA LEU A 99 3.82 -16.05 8.08
C LEU A 99 3.73 -17.36 8.90
N GLN A 100 2.53 -17.78 9.30
CA GLN A 100 2.34 -19.00 10.09
C GLN A 100 2.62 -20.29 9.31
N VAL A 101 2.71 -20.27 7.99
CA VAL A 101 3.10 -21.47 7.22
C VAL A 101 4.57 -21.83 7.41
N TYR A 102 5.42 -20.85 7.74
CA TYR A 102 6.85 -21.04 7.93
C TYR A 102 7.19 -21.57 9.33
N PRO A 103 8.32 -22.29 9.50
CA PRO A 103 8.75 -22.75 10.83
C PRO A 103 9.21 -21.58 11.71
N SER A 104 9.07 -21.72 13.03
CA SER A 104 9.50 -20.70 14.00
C SER A 104 11.00 -20.39 13.96
N SER A 105 11.82 -21.32 13.44
CA SER A 105 13.24 -21.08 13.17
C SER A 105 13.47 -19.97 12.13
N VAL A 106 12.50 -19.73 11.24
CA VAL A 106 12.53 -18.68 10.23
C VAL A 106 11.85 -17.42 10.76
N VAL A 107 10.58 -17.52 11.19
CA VAL A 107 9.75 -16.33 11.47
C VAL A 107 9.68 -15.93 12.95
N GLY A 108 10.39 -16.63 13.83
CA GLY A 108 10.46 -16.29 15.26
C GLY A 108 9.33 -16.87 16.12
N ASP A 109 9.14 -16.25 17.28
CA ASP A 109 8.41 -16.80 18.44
C ASP A 109 6.90 -16.94 18.22
N GLN A 110 6.20 -17.52 19.20
CA GLN A 110 4.77 -17.85 19.14
C GLN A 110 3.86 -16.65 19.50
N PRO A 111 2.77 -16.41 18.77
CA PRO A 111 2.41 -16.99 17.46
C PRO A 111 3.46 -16.68 16.40
N LYS A 112 3.83 -17.70 15.61
CA LYS A 112 4.89 -17.61 14.59
C LYS A 112 4.71 -16.37 13.71
N GLY A 113 5.74 -15.53 13.63
CA GLY A 113 5.72 -14.34 12.79
C GLY A 113 4.94 -13.15 13.36
N ARG A 114 4.40 -13.23 14.57
CA ARG A 114 3.59 -12.16 15.20
C ARG A 114 4.20 -10.78 15.11
N GLN A 115 5.45 -10.60 15.55
CA GLN A 115 6.06 -9.26 15.50
C GLN A 115 6.27 -8.81 14.06
N ALA A 116 6.72 -9.69 13.16
CA ALA A 116 6.90 -9.35 11.76
C ALA A 116 5.57 -8.97 11.09
N ALA A 117 4.46 -9.64 11.41
CA ALA A 117 3.12 -9.33 10.91
C ALA A 117 2.62 -7.94 11.34
N GLY A 118 3.05 -7.45 12.50
CA GLY A 118 2.69 -6.12 13.00
C GLY A 118 3.32 -4.96 12.25
N HIS A 119 4.34 -5.22 11.42
CA HIS A 119 5.04 -4.19 10.67
C HIS A 119 4.31 -3.82 9.37
N VAL A 120 4.39 -2.55 8.98
CA VAL A 120 3.71 -1.97 7.80
C VAL A 120 4.07 -2.75 6.53
N GLU A 121 5.34 -3.14 6.42
CA GLU A 121 5.90 -3.86 5.28
C GLU A 121 5.23 -5.23 5.08
N SER A 122 5.03 -5.98 6.17
CA SER A 122 4.38 -7.29 6.11
C SER A 122 2.89 -7.16 5.79
N LYS A 123 2.22 -6.16 6.37
CA LYS A 123 0.82 -5.84 6.07
C LYS A 123 0.63 -5.46 4.60
N ALA A 124 1.52 -4.63 4.06
CA ALA A 124 1.49 -4.24 2.66
C ALA A 124 1.67 -5.45 1.73
N ALA A 125 2.68 -6.29 1.99
CA ALA A 125 2.89 -7.52 1.24
C ALA A 125 1.67 -8.47 1.31
N ALA A 126 1.02 -8.56 2.47
CA ALA A 126 -0.16 -9.39 2.66
C ALA A 126 -1.35 -8.87 1.85
N LEU A 127 -1.60 -7.56 1.89
CA LEU A 127 -2.65 -6.91 1.10
C LEU A 127 -2.41 -7.14 -0.40
N MET A 128 -1.19 -6.91 -0.89
CA MET A 128 -0.83 -7.21 -2.28
C MET A 128 -1.12 -8.67 -2.66
N ARG A 129 -0.70 -9.63 -1.82
CA ARG A 129 -0.98 -11.05 -2.06
C ARG A 129 -2.48 -11.33 -2.12
N SER A 130 -3.27 -10.82 -1.17
CA SER A 130 -4.71 -11.08 -1.14
C SER A 130 -5.46 -10.47 -2.33
N ALA A 131 -4.99 -9.34 -2.84
CA ALA A 131 -5.57 -8.65 -3.98
C ALA A 131 -5.07 -9.19 -5.33
N GLY A 132 -4.09 -10.12 -5.34
CA GLY A 132 -3.51 -10.66 -6.58
C GLY A 132 -2.59 -9.67 -7.30
N GLN A 133 -2.06 -8.67 -6.60
CA GLN A 133 -1.20 -7.63 -7.16
C GLN A 133 0.21 -8.17 -7.41
N THR A 134 0.80 -7.84 -8.56
CA THR A 134 2.15 -8.27 -8.94
C THR A 134 3.19 -7.18 -8.74
N SER A 135 2.79 -5.92 -8.80
CA SER A 135 3.63 -4.77 -8.50
C SER A 135 3.00 -3.87 -7.44
N GLY A 136 3.83 -3.15 -6.69
CA GLY A 136 3.37 -2.20 -5.70
C GLY A 136 4.49 -1.32 -5.17
N VAL A 137 4.12 -0.14 -4.69
CA VAL A 137 5.05 0.81 -4.09
C VAL A 137 4.56 1.13 -2.68
N LEU A 138 5.44 0.98 -1.70
CA LEU A 138 5.16 1.29 -0.31
C LEU A 138 6.05 2.45 0.14
N VAL A 139 5.44 3.55 0.52
CA VAL A 139 6.15 4.67 1.16
C VAL A 139 5.99 4.55 2.67
N ILE A 140 7.07 4.64 3.45
CA ILE A 140 7.01 4.59 4.93
C ILE A 140 7.74 5.78 5.57
N ASN A 141 7.33 6.16 6.78
CA ASN A 141 7.99 7.22 7.56
C ASN A 141 9.15 6.71 8.46
N HIS A 142 9.43 5.41 8.50
CA HIS A 142 10.48 4.89 9.38
C HIS A 142 11.88 5.31 8.89
N PRO A 143 12.67 6.08 9.67
CA PRO A 143 13.86 6.78 9.18
C PRO A 143 15.04 5.89 8.78
N ARG A 144 14.99 4.61 9.16
CA ARG A 144 16.03 3.61 8.82
C ARG A 144 15.54 2.60 7.78
N GLY A 145 14.40 2.87 7.14
CA GLY A 145 13.76 1.97 6.21
C GLY A 145 13.26 0.68 6.86
N PRO A 146 13.03 -0.36 6.04
CA PRO A 146 12.55 -1.63 6.53
C PRO A 146 13.44 -2.22 7.61
N CYS A 147 12.82 -2.64 8.71
CA CYS A 147 13.56 -3.13 9.85
C CYS A 147 14.47 -4.32 9.46
N PRO A 148 15.78 -4.29 9.82
CA PRO A 148 16.67 -5.41 9.51
C PRO A 148 16.35 -6.64 10.36
N TYR A 149 15.75 -6.43 11.53
CA TYR A 149 15.40 -7.47 12.50
C TYR A 149 14.04 -7.18 13.14
N ALA A 150 12.97 -7.72 12.58
CA ALA A 150 11.71 -7.99 13.27
C ALA A 150 11.61 -9.50 13.42
N SER A 151 11.60 -9.97 14.66
CA SER A 151 11.79 -11.40 14.95
C SER A 151 13.08 -11.94 14.30
N ARG A 152 13.12 -13.25 14.03
CA ARG A 152 14.26 -13.93 13.38
C ARG A 152 14.38 -13.65 11.88
N VAL A 153 13.40 -12.96 11.27
CA VAL A 153 13.27 -12.84 9.80
C VAL A 153 13.61 -11.44 9.26
N GLY A 154 13.30 -10.35 9.98
CA GLY A 154 13.45 -9.01 9.41
C GLY A 154 12.30 -8.64 8.46
N CYS A 155 12.00 -7.34 8.34
CA CYS A 155 10.90 -6.84 7.50
C CYS A 155 11.11 -7.19 6.03
N GLY A 156 12.34 -7.01 5.54
CA GLY A 156 12.70 -7.32 4.16
C GLY A 156 12.54 -8.79 3.78
N ALA A 157 12.88 -9.73 4.67
CA ALA A 157 12.65 -11.14 4.36
C ALA A 157 11.20 -11.56 4.62
N ALA A 158 10.51 -10.96 5.61
CA ALA A 158 9.09 -11.21 5.83
C ALA A 158 8.27 -10.86 4.59
N MET A 159 8.50 -9.71 3.96
CA MET A 159 7.86 -9.34 2.68
C MET A 159 8.09 -10.39 1.60
N GLN A 160 9.33 -10.88 1.44
CA GLN A 160 9.66 -11.89 0.42
C GLN A 160 8.99 -13.25 0.69
N LEU A 161 8.73 -13.58 1.96
CA LEU A 161 7.99 -14.78 2.35
C LEU A 161 6.47 -14.63 2.21
N ILE A 162 5.96 -13.40 2.22
CA ILE A 162 4.52 -13.14 2.08
C ILE A 162 4.15 -12.99 0.61
N LEU A 163 4.88 -12.17 -0.14
CA LEU A 163 4.60 -11.87 -1.55
C LEU A 163 4.68 -13.14 -2.42
N PRO A 164 3.73 -13.33 -3.36
CA PRO A 164 3.79 -14.39 -4.34
C PRO A 164 5.08 -14.35 -5.15
N GLU A 165 5.55 -15.50 -5.60
CA GLU A 165 6.65 -15.58 -6.55
C GLU A 165 6.34 -14.76 -7.81
N GLY A 166 7.31 -13.94 -8.23
CA GLY A 166 7.16 -13.03 -9.36
C GLY A 166 6.66 -11.62 -8.98
N SER A 167 5.99 -11.46 -7.84
CA SER A 167 5.56 -10.15 -7.37
C SER A 167 6.75 -9.31 -6.84
N THR A 168 6.69 -7.99 -7.00
CA THR A 168 7.69 -7.04 -6.52
C THR A 168 7.03 -5.90 -5.76
N ILE A 169 7.62 -5.52 -4.62
CA ILE A 169 7.27 -4.29 -3.90
C ILE A 169 8.50 -3.39 -3.79
N THR A 170 8.38 -2.13 -4.19
CA THR A 170 9.42 -1.12 -3.94
C THR A 170 9.06 -0.34 -2.69
N VAL A 171 9.96 -0.33 -1.70
CA VAL A 171 9.76 0.43 -0.46
C VAL A 171 10.60 1.70 -0.48
N TRP A 172 9.98 2.84 -0.30
CA TRP A 172 10.60 4.15 -0.09
C TRP A 172 10.55 4.55 1.38
N TRP A 173 11.61 5.16 1.88
CA TRP A 173 11.72 5.69 3.23
C TRP A 173 12.64 6.92 3.26
N PRO A 174 12.68 7.69 4.36
CA PRO A 174 13.59 8.83 4.46
C PRO A 174 15.04 8.46 4.13
N GLY A 175 15.55 8.99 3.02
CA GLY A 175 16.94 8.80 2.59
C GLY A 175 17.24 7.49 1.87
N GLY A 176 16.24 6.70 1.43
CA GLY A 176 16.51 5.55 0.56
C GLY A 176 15.29 4.79 0.06
N HIS A 177 15.54 3.84 -0.82
CA HIS A 177 14.54 2.89 -1.29
C HIS A 177 15.15 1.54 -1.62
N ARG A 178 14.30 0.51 -1.74
CA ARG A 178 14.69 -0.83 -2.17
C ARG A 178 13.50 -1.63 -2.70
N ALA A 179 13.71 -2.35 -3.79
CA ALA A 179 12.79 -3.37 -4.29
C ALA A 179 13.01 -4.74 -3.60
N TYR A 180 11.90 -5.41 -3.27
CA TYR A 180 11.85 -6.75 -2.69
C TYR A 180 11.00 -7.66 -3.58
N ARG A 181 11.51 -8.86 -3.89
CA ARG A 181 10.80 -9.82 -4.75
C ARG A 181 10.22 -10.98 -3.94
N GLY A 182 8.96 -11.28 -4.17
CA GLY A 182 8.26 -12.39 -3.55
C GLY A 182 8.85 -13.76 -3.91
N ARG A 183 8.70 -14.68 -2.97
CA ARG A 183 9.18 -16.07 -3.04
C ARG A 183 8.14 -17.05 -2.49
N ALA A 184 6.95 -16.57 -2.13
CA ALA A 184 5.91 -17.44 -1.64
C ALA A 184 5.33 -18.25 -2.80
N GLU A 185 5.25 -19.56 -2.63
CA GLU A 185 4.47 -20.40 -3.54
C GLU A 185 2.98 -20.05 -3.38
N GLY A 186 2.27 -20.05 -4.50
CA GLY A 186 0.85 -19.69 -4.62
C GLY A 186 -0.07 -20.58 -3.80
#